data_AF-A0AB38N3X1-F1
#
_entry.id   AF-A0AB38N3X1-F1
#
_cell.length_a   1.000
_cell.length_b   1.000
_cell.length_c   1.000
_cell.angle_alpha   90.00
_cell.angle_beta   90.00
_cell.angle_gamma   90.00
#
_symmetry.space_group_name_H-M   'P 1'
#
loop_
_entity.id
_entity.type
_entity.pdbx_description
1 polymer ?
#
loop_
_entity_poly.entity_id
_entity_poly.type
_entity_poly.pdbx_seq_one_letter_code
_entity_poly.pdbx_strand_id
1 'polypeptide(L)' 'TAPLKKGQVVGTIDFQLNGKSIEQRPLIVMENVEEGGFFGRMWDFVMMKFHQWFGSWFS' A
#
# COMPACT_ATOMS: atom_id res chain seq x y z
N THR A 1 -1.92 7.70 -3.16
CA THR A 1 -2.04 6.40 -3.87
C THR A 1 -0.89 5.53 -3.43
N ALA A 2 -1.12 4.25 -3.08
CA ALA A 2 -0.02 3.30 -2.85
C ALA A 2 0.73 3.05 -4.18
N PRO A 3 2.02 2.66 -4.19
CA PRO A 3 2.86 2.30 -3.03
C PRO A 3 3.42 3.52 -2.28
N LEU A 4 3.56 3.41 -0.95
CA LEU A 4 4.22 4.40 -0.10
C LEU A 4 5.46 3.80 0.55
N LYS A 5 6.60 4.47 0.43
CA LYS A 5 7.86 4.03 1.03
C LYS A 5 8.05 4.66 2.40
N LYS A 6 8.62 3.91 3.34
CA LYS A 6 9.05 4.41 4.63
C LYS A 6 9.99 5.61 4.46
N GLY A 7 9.74 6.66 5.22
CA GLY A 7 10.47 7.93 5.15
C GLY A 7 9.95 8.89 4.07
N GLN A 8 8.97 8.50 3.25
CA GLN A 8 8.39 9.39 2.25
C GLN A 8 7.54 10.47 2.91
N VAL A 9 7.75 11.74 2.54
CA VAL A 9 6.87 12.84 2.91
C VAL A 9 5.61 12.78 2.05
N VAL A 10 4.45 12.68 2.67
CA VAL A 10 3.14 12.55 2.00
C VAL A 10 2.23 13.75 2.23
N GLY A 11 2.65 14.70 3.05
CA GLY A 11 1.91 15.92 3.30
C GLY A 11 2.51 16.73 4.44
N THR A 12 1.68 17.56 5.06
CA THR A 12 2.06 18.47 6.13
C THR A 12 1.00 18.44 7.23
N ILE A 13 1.45 18.36 8.47
CA ILE A 13 0.61 18.50 9.66
C ILE A 13 0.48 19.99 9.94
N ASP A 14 -0.74 20.50 9.96
CA ASP A 14 -1.05 21.89 10.31
C ASP A 14 -1.52 21.96 11.77
N PHE A 15 -0.75 22.65 12.61
CA PHE A 15 -1.10 22.89 14.00
C PHE A 15 -1.87 24.19 14.08
N GLN A 16 -3.10 24.14 14.61
CA GLN A 16 -3.96 25.32 14.73
C GLN A 16 -4.32 25.60 16.18
N LEU A 17 -4.32 26.88 16.56
CA LEU A 17 -4.84 27.38 17.82
C LEU A 17 -5.85 28.49 17.52
N ASN A 18 -7.07 28.36 18.05
CA ASN A 18 -8.16 29.30 17.80
C ASN A 18 -8.44 29.54 16.30
N GLY A 19 -8.31 28.50 15.47
CA GLY A 19 -8.52 28.59 14.02
C GLY A 19 -7.39 29.29 13.24
N LYS A 20 -6.28 29.66 13.90
CA LYS A 20 -5.08 30.19 13.26
C LYS A 20 -3.99 29.13 13.23
N SER A 21 -3.40 28.88 12.06
CA SER A 21 -2.21 28.03 11.92
C SER A 21 -1.04 28.66 12.68
N ILE A 22 -0.43 27.88 13.57
CA ILE A 22 0.71 28.28 14.42
C ILE A 22 2.01 27.62 13.97
N GLU A 23 1.95 26.41 13.39
CA GLU A 23 3.13 25.67 12.96
C GLU A 23 2.78 24.59 11.93
N GLN A 24 3.76 24.21 11.12
CA GLN A 24 3.63 23.13 10.15
C GLN A 24 4.82 22.16 10.22
N ARG A 25 4.54 20.85 10.17
CA ARG A 25 5.57 19.79 10.18
C ARG A 25 5.34 18.77 9.07
N PRO A 26 6.39 18.16 8.48
CA PRO A 26 6.21 17.17 7.42
C PRO A 26 5.53 15.90 7.96
N LEU A 27 4.55 15.40 7.23
CA LEU A 27 3.90 14.12 7.49
C LEU A 27 4.66 13.01 6.75
N ILE A 28 5.25 12.08 7.51
CA ILE A 28 6.17 11.06 7.00
C ILE A 28 5.55 9.66 7.14
N VAL A 29 5.76 8.83 6.13
CA VAL A 29 5.36 7.42 6.11
C VAL A 29 6.26 6.60 7.04
N MET A 30 5.67 5.99 8.08
CA MET A 30 6.41 5.22 9.09
C MET A 30 6.68 3.77 8.67
N GLU A 31 5.81 3.21 7.82
CA GLU A 31 5.85 1.83 7.36
C GLU A 31 5.58 1.76 5.86
N ASN A 32 6.18 0.78 5.19
CA ASN A 32 5.93 0.59 3.76
C ASN A 32 4.47 0.17 3.56
N VAL A 33 3.75 0.89 2.70
CA VAL A 33 2.41 0.50 2.25
C VAL A 33 2.53 0.03 0.82
N GLU A 34 2.39 -1.27 0.63
CA GLU A 34 2.45 -1.87 -0.69
C GLU A 34 1.13 -1.69 -1.44
N GLU A 35 1.19 -1.74 -2.77
CA GLU A 35 0.00 -1.62 -3.59
C GLU A 35 -0.82 -2.92 -3.49
N GLY A 36 -2.00 -2.86 -2.86
CA GLY A 36 -2.87 -4.04 -2.67
C GLY A 36 -3.22 -4.77 -3.97
N GLY A 37 -3.19 -4.08 -5.11
CA GLY A 37 -3.43 -4.69 -6.42
C GLY A 37 -2.27 -5.57 -6.94
N PHE A 38 -1.02 -5.34 -6.52
CA PHE A 38 0.11 -6.14 -7.01
C PHE A 38 0.11 -7.56 -6.43
N PHE A 39 -0.06 -7.69 -5.11
CA PHE A 39 -0.09 -8.99 -4.43
C PHE A 39 -1.34 -9.80 -4.75
N GLY A 40 -2.52 -9.16 -4.85
CA GLY A 40 -3.75 -9.82 -5.26
C GLY A 40 -3.63 -10.44 -6.66
N ARG A 41 -3.13 -9.68 -7.65
CA ARG A 41 -2.92 -10.18 -9.02
C ARG A 41 -1.90 -11.32 -9.09
N MET A 42 -0.82 -11.23 -8.31
CA MET A 42 0.19 -12.29 -8.25
C MET A 42 -0.38 -13.57 -7.65
N TRP A 43 -1.17 -13.45 -6.58
CA TRP A 43 -1.85 -14.58 -5.94
C TRP A 43 -2.88 -15.23 -6.87
N ASP A 44 -3.71 -14.44 -7.54
CA ASP A 44 -4.67 -14.93 -8.53
C ASP A 44 -3.98 -15.71 -9.66
N PHE A 45 -2.83 -15.21 -10.14
CA PHE A 45 -2.04 -15.91 -11.15
C PHE A 45 -1.50 -17.25 -10.64
N VAL A 46 -0.97 -17.29 -9.42
CA VAL A 46 -0.49 -18.54 -8.79
C VAL A 46 -1.62 -19.55 -8.63
N MET A 47 -2.78 -19.11 -8.14
CA MET A 47 -3.98 -19.95 -8.00
C MET A 47 -4.44 -20.51 -9.35
N MET A 48 -4.51 -19.67 -10.39
CA MET A 48 -4.92 -20.09 -11.73
C MET A 48 -3.99 -21.16 -12.31
N LYS A 49 -2.66 -21.02 -12.11
CA LYS A 49 -1.68 -22.02 -12.55
C LYS A 49 -1.76 -23.31 -11.73
N PHE A 50 -2.00 -23.20 -10.42
CA PHE A 50 -2.21 -24.37 -9.56
C PHE A 50 -3.45 -25.17 -10.00
N HIS A 51 -4.58 -24.51 -10.26
CA HIS A 51 -5.79 -25.17 -10.75
C HIS A 51 -5.58 -25.88 -12.11
N GLN A 52 -4.87 -25.26 -13.05
CA GLN A 52 -4.52 -25.89 -14.33
C GLN A 52 -3.66 -27.15 -14.16
N TRP A 53 -2.66 -27.08 -13.29
CA TRP A 53 -1.74 -28.19 -13.05
C TRP A 53 -2.39 -29.34 -12.26
N PHE A 54 -3.14 -29.04 -11.20
CA PHE A 54 -3.84 -30.03 -10.38
C PHE A 54 -4.98 -30.70 -11.18
N GLY A 55 -5.76 -29.92 -11.94
CA GLY A 55 -6.80 -30.47 -12.82
C GLY A 55 -6.26 -31.42 -13.90
N SER A 56 -5.02 -31.20 -14.36
CA SER A 56 -4.34 -32.10 -15.30
C SER A 56 -3.71 -33.33 -14.63
N TRP A 57 -3.49 -33.34 -13.31
CA TRP A 57 -2.85 -34.44 -12.58
C TRP A 57 -3.85 -35.48 -12.05
N PHE A 58 -5.11 -35.10 -11.84
CA PHE A 58 -6.20 -35.99 -11.44
C PHE A 58 -7.17 -36.36 -12.58
N SER A 59 -6.82 -36.01 -13.82
CA SER A 59 -7.50 -36.49 -15.03
C SER A 59 -6.72 -37.61 -15.69
#